data_AF-A0A072U524-F1
#
_entry.id   AF-A0A072U524-F1
#
_cell.length_a   1.000
_cell.length_b   1.000
_cell.length_c   1.000
_cell.angle_alpha   90.00
_cell.angle_beta   90.00
_cell.angle_gamma   90.00
#
_symmetry.space_group_name_H-M   'P 1'
#
loop_
_entity.id
_entity.type
_entity.pdbx_description
1 polymer ?
#
loop_
_entity_poly.entity_id
_entity_poly.type
_entity_poly.pdbx_seq_one_letter_code
_entity_poly.pdbx_strand_id
1 'polypeptide(L)'
;MTQPDFGLDDPLHDLSLGVSRDCLCILAHANDSLDIWVMKYYGNKDSWNKLFAIPFMELCYNGIGFFSLLYISEEDGQVFFDLNYEVYVYNYKNRTLKIPKIQGLPSNRFTSNVYVESLTSP
;
A
#
# COMPACT_ATOMS: atom_id res chain seq x y z
N MET A 1 -7.47 10.93 -14.38
CA MET A 1 -7.14 10.82 -12.94
C MET A 1 -6.06 11.83 -12.62
N THR A 2 -6.23 12.66 -11.59
CA THR A 2 -5.20 13.61 -11.15
C THR A 2 -4.25 12.91 -10.19
N GLN A 3 -3.07 12.52 -10.67
CA GLN A 3 -2.00 11.94 -9.85
C GLN A 3 -1.40 13.01 -8.91
N PRO A 4 -0.83 12.61 -7.76
CA PRO A 4 -0.08 13.52 -6.90
C PRO A 4 1.14 14.08 -7.63
N ASP A 5 1.60 15.24 -7.17
CA ASP A 5 2.99 15.61 -7.42
C ASP A 5 3.87 14.82 -6.45
N PHE A 6 4.58 13.82 -6.98
CA PHE A 6 5.42 12.95 -6.17
C PHE A 6 6.65 13.66 -5.62
N GLY A 7 7.01 14.84 -6.16
CA GLY A 7 8.19 15.60 -5.75
C GLY A 7 9.49 14.81 -5.93
N LEU A 8 9.56 13.96 -6.95
CA LEU A 8 10.74 13.14 -7.27
C LEU A 8 11.47 13.73 -8.47
N ASP A 9 12.79 13.80 -8.38
CA ASP A 9 13.66 14.20 -9.50
C ASP A 9 13.75 13.10 -10.57
N ASP A 10 13.69 11.84 -10.13
CA ASP A 10 13.71 10.65 -10.99
C ASP A 10 12.29 10.13 -11.27
N PRO A 11 12.05 9.53 -12.46
CA PRO A 11 10.77 8.93 -12.79
C PRO A 11 10.48 7.72 -11.88
N LEU A 12 9.20 7.55 -11.52
CA LEU A 12 8.73 6.34 -10.85
C LEU A 12 8.93 5.11 -11.75
N HIS A 13 9.34 4.00 -11.15
CA HIS A 13 9.46 2.72 -11.85
C HIS A 13 8.10 2.07 -12.12
N ASP A 14 7.18 2.19 -11.16
CA ASP A 14 5.83 1.64 -11.23
C ASP A 14 4.89 2.36 -10.24
N LEU A 15 3.60 2.15 -10.43
CA LEU A 15 2.54 2.70 -9.59
C LEU A 15 1.40 1.69 -9.48
N SER A 16 0.92 1.45 -8.26
CA SER A 16 -0.36 0.77 -8.05
C SER A 16 -1.37 1.61 -7.31
N LEU A 17 -2.63 1.41 -7.67
CA LEU A 17 -3.78 2.09 -7.10
C LEU A 17 -4.49 1.14 -6.14
N GLY A 18 -4.88 1.65 -4.97
CA GLY A 18 -5.67 0.93 -4.00
C GLY A 18 -6.70 1.84 -3.35
N VAL A 19 -7.55 1.24 -2.52
CA VAL A 19 -8.50 1.98 -1.68
C VAL A 19 -8.33 1.50 -0.26
N SER A 20 -8.28 2.44 0.69
CA SER A 20 -8.27 2.14 2.11
C SER A 20 -9.14 3.14 2.86
N ARG A 21 -10.08 2.65 3.68
CA ARG A 21 -11.03 3.47 4.45
C ARG A 21 -11.69 4.57 3.58
N ASP A 22 -12.19 4.17 2.42
CA ASP A 22 -12.83 5.04 1.42
C ASP A 22 -11.92 6.13 0.80
N CYS A 23 -10.63 6.12 1.12
CA CYS A 23 -9.65 7.02 0.53
C CYS A 23 -8.91 6.32 -0.62
N LEU A 24 -8.73 7.03 -1.72
CA LEU A 24 -7.89 6.57 -2.83
C LEU A 24 -6.43 6.61 -2.40
N CYS A 25 -5.73 5.49 -2.59
CA CYS A 25 -4.35 5.30 -2.17
C CYS A 25 -3.48 4.96 -3.38
N ILE A 26 -2.23 5.41 -3.35
CA ILE A 26 -1.22 5.12 -4.35
C ILE A 26 0.00 4.51 -3.66
N LEU A 27 0.53 3.43 -4.23
CA LEU A 27 1.86 2.92 -3.94
C LEU A 27 2.75 3.31 -5.12
N ALA A 28 3.70 4.20 -4.85
CA ALA A 28 4.62 4.72 -5.84
C ALA A 28 6.00 4.08 -5.64
N HIS A 29 6.49 3.41 -6.67
CA HIS A 29 7.81 2.80 -6.67
C HIS A 29 8.84 3.87 -7.05
N ALA A 30 9.42 4.52 -6.04
CA ALA A 30 10.51 5.48 -6.19
C ALA A 30 11.85 4.73 -6.37
N ASN A 31 12.97 5.44 -6.44
CA ASN A 31 14.27 4.82 -6.69
C ASN A 31 14.75 3.93 -5.52
N ASP A 32 14.51 4.35 -4.28
CA ASP A 32 14.99 3.68 -3.07
C ASP A 32 13.88 3.32 -2.06
N SER A 33 12.63 3.68 -2.35
CA SER A 33 11.48 3.45 -1.47
C SER A 33 10.19 3.10 -2.21
N LEU A 34 9.31 2.43 -1.47
CA LEU A 34 7.89 2.34 -1.77
C LEU A 34 7.16 3.46 -1.01
N ASP A 35 6.67 4.46 -1.74
CA ASP A 35 5.99 5.61 -1.17
C ASP A 35 4.47 5.40 -1.15
N ILE A 36 3.85 5.56 0.01
CA ILE A 36 2.40 5.42 0.17
C ILE A 36 1.76 6.81 0.23
N TRP A 37 0.86 7.07 -0.71
CA TRP A 37 0.12 8.32 -0.84
C TRP A 37 -1.37 8.09 -0.66
N VAL A 38 -2.06 9.03 -0.02
CA VAL A 38 -3.51 8.99 0.17
C VAL A 38 -4.15 10.31 -0.24
N MET A 39 -5.25 10.22 -0.99
CA MET A 39 -6.11 11.35 -1.35
C MET A 39 -7.15 11.54 -0.25
N LYS A 40 -6.97 12.57 0.59
CA LYS A 40 -7.89 12.84 1.71
C LYS A 40 -9.27 13.29 1.27
N TYR A 41 -9.35 14.00 0.14
CA TYR A 41 -10.61 14.49 -0.42
C TYR A 41 -10.74 14.03 -1.86
N TYR A 42 -11.66 13.09 -2.11
CA TYR A 42 -11.84 12.50 -3.42
C TYR A 42 -12.07 13.58 -4.50
N GLY A 43 -11.32 13.49 -5.59
CA GLY A 43 -11.37 14.44 -6.72
C GLY A 43 -10.56 15.73 -6.52
N ASN A 44 -10.05 16.00 -5.32
CA ASN A 44 -9.15 17.14 -5.09
C ASN A 44 -7.69 16.70 -5.21
N LYS A 45 -7.03 17.13 -6.31
CA LYS A 45 -5.61 16.85 -6.57
C LYS A 45 -4.70 17.32 -5.43
N ASP A 46 -5.00 18.46 -4.82
CA ASP A 46 -4.15 19.05 -3.78
C ASP A 46 -4.31 18.34 -2.42
N SER A 47 -5.23 17.38 -2.33
CA SER A 47 -5.46 16.59 -1.11
C SER A 47 -4.59 15.33 -1.01
N TRP A 48 -3.79 15.06 -2.04
CA TRP A 48 -2.81 13.99 -1.96
C TRP A 48 -1.77 14.29 -0.88
N ASN A 49 -1.53 13.31 -0.02
CA ASN A 49 -0.55 13.41 1.04
C ASN A 49 0.25 12.11 1.13
N LYS A 50 1.58 12.23 1.15
CA LYS A 50 2.47 11.09 1.41
C LYS A 50 2.31 10.72 2.89
N LEU A 51 1.82 9.50 3.16
CA LEU A 51 1.68 9.01 4.53
C LEU A 51 3.04 8.59 5.09
N PHE A 52 3.78 7.76 4.35
CA PHE A 52 5.10 7.27 4.71
C PHE A 52 5.81 6.67 3.48
N ALA A 53 7.11 6.46 3.60
CA ALA A 53 7.96 5.79 2.63
C ALA A 53 8.58 4.56 3.29
N ILE A 54 8.60 3.42 2.58
CA ILE A 54 9.24 2.19 3.04
C ILE A 54 10.52 2.00 2.24
N PRO A 55 11.72 2.15 2.85
CA PRO A 55 12.97 1.89 2.16
C PRO A 55 13.08 0.45 1.66
N PHE A 56 13.50 0.23 0.41
CA PHE A 56 13.61 -1.13 -0.15
C PHE A 56 14.57 -2.03 0.60
N MET A 57 15.59 -1.45 1.24
CA MET A 57 16.50 -2.19 2.12
C MET A 57 15.78 -2.88 3.29
N GLU A 58 14.66 -2.32 3.76
CA GLU A 58 13.85 -2.91 4.84
C GLU A 58 12.89 -3.99 4.34
N LEU A 59 12.61 -3.99 3.04
CA LEU A 59 11.79 -5.01 2.39
C LEU A 59 12.60 -6.24 1.98
N CYS A 60 13.93 -6.24 2.21
CA CYS A 60 14.87 -7.22 1.65
C CYS A 60 14.67 -7.38 0.13
N TYR A 61 14.22 -6.31 -0.53
CA TYR A 61 13.81 -6.31 -1.91
C TYR A 61 14.97 -5.91 -2.81
N ASN A 62 15.23 -6.70 -3.84
CA ASN A 62 16.47 -6.63 -4.63
C ASN A 62 16.26 -6.28 -6.11
N GLY A 63 15.12 -5.75 -6.53
CA GLY A 63 14.93 -5.43 -7.94
C GLY A 63 13.52 -5.04 -8.37
N ILE A 64 12.97 -5.79 -9.33
CA ILE A 64 11.70 -5.52 -10.03
C ILE A 64 10.62 -6.45 -9.47
N GLY A 65 9.42 -5.93 -9.28
CA GLY A 65 8.32 -6.63 -8.63
C GLY A 65 7.11 -5.72 -8.55
N PHE A 66 5.93 -6.33 -8.55
CA PHE A 66 4.67 -5.61 -8.50
C PHE A 66 4.22 -5.50 -7.07
N PHE A 67 3.92 -4.28 -6.64
CA PHE A 67 3.34 -4.00 -5.33
C PHE A 67 1.85 -3.76 -5.49
N SER A 68 1.01 -4.42 -4.69
CA SER A 68 -0.42 -4.08 -4.61
C SER A 68 -0.81 -3.77 -3.18
N LEU A 69 -1.47 -2.65 -2.94
CA LEU A 69 -1.98 -2.32 -1.62
C LEU A 69 -3.12 -3.26 -1.26
N LEU A 70 -3.03 -3.89 -0.10
CA LEU A 70 -4.11 -4.68 0.47
C LEU A 70 -4.84 -3.87 1.54
N TYR A 71 -4.14 -3.30 2.51
CA TYR A 71 -4.81 -2.59 3.60
C TYR A 71 -3.87 -1.65 4.36
N ILE A 72 -4.40 -0.57 4.91
CA ILE A 72 -3.69 0.33 5.83
C ILE A 72 -4.42 0.33 7.18
N SER A 73 -3.76 -0.17 8.22
CA SER A 73 -4.19 0.00 9.61
C SER A 73 -3.43 1.17 10.24
N GLU A 74 -4.03 2.36 10.23
CA GLU A 74 -3.41 3.53 10.88
C GLU A 74 -3.29 3.36 12.40
N GLU A 75 -4.28 2.70 13.01
CA GLU A 75 -4.34 2.38 14.43
C GLU A 75 -3.13 1.55 14.86
N ASP A 76 -2.86 0.45 14.15
CA ASP A 76 -1.71 -0.41 14.44
C ASP A 76 -0.40 0.11 13.84
N GLY A 77 -0.48 1.09 12.94
CA GLY A 77 0.64 1.56 12.16
C GLY A 77 1.18 0.52 11.20
N GLN A 78 0.29 -0.22 10.55
CA GLN A 78 0.63 -1.33 9.66
C GLN A 78 0.11 -1.10 8.25
N VAL A 79 0.89 -1.53 7.27
CA VAL A 79 0.45 -1.66 5.88
C VAL A 79 0.61 -3.10 5.43
N PHE A 80 -0.43 -3.59 4.76
CA PHE A 80 -0.50 -4.89 4.15
C PHE A 80 -0.39 -4.69 2.64
N PHE A 81 0.53 -5.41 2.01
CA PHE A 81 0.69 -5.35 0.57
C PHE A 81 1.07 -6.72 0.01
N ASP A 82 0.67 -6.95 -1.22
CA ASP A 82 1.16 -8.06 -2.04
C ASP A 82 2.47 -7.62 -2.70
N LEU A 83 3.48 -8.47 -2.59
CA LEU A 83 4.72 -8.36 -3.34
C LEU A 83 5.03 -9.75 -3.91
N ASN A 84 5.00 -9.86 -5.24
CA ASN A 84 5.32 -11.09 -5.96
C ASN A 84 4.55 -12.33 -5.44
N TYR A 85 3.24 -12.20 -5.23
CA TYR A 85 2.34 -13.29 -4.80
C TYR A 85 2.52 -13.74 -3.35
N GLU A 86 3.12 -12.89 -2.51
CA GLU A 86 3.24 -13.10 -1.08
C GLU A 86 2.76 -11.85 -0.34
N VAL A 87 2.05 -12.07 0.76
CA VAL A 87 1.54 -10.98 1.60
C VAL A 87 2.64 -10.54 2.55
N TYR A 88 2.85 -9.24 2.63
CA TYR A 88 3.76 -8.60 3.57
C TYR A 88 2.98 -7.68 4.51
N VAL A 89 3.41 -7.65 5.76
CA VAL A 89 2.93 -6.70 6.77
C VAL A 89 4.11 -5.89 7.24
N TYR A 90 4.10 -4.60 6.91
CA TYR A 90 5.12 -3.66 7.36
C TYR A 90 4.53 -2.74 8.43
N ASN A 91 5.16 -2.70 9.60
CA ASN A 91 4.81 -1.73 10.63
C ASN A 91 5.71 -0.50 10.50
N TYR A 92 5.12 0.62 10.08
CA TYR A 92 5.87 1.87 9.82
C TYR A 92 6.17 2.66 11.10
N LYS A 93 5.58 2.30 12.25
CA LYS A 93 5.90 2.92 13.55
C LYS A 93 7.21 2.40 14.13
N ASN A 94 7.50 1.10 13.95
CA ASN A 94 8.70 0.46 14.50
C ASN A 94 9.63 -0.14 13.44
N ARG A 95 9.33 0.04 12.15
CA ARG A 95 10.13 -0.40 10.99
C ARG A 95 10.39 -1.91 10.98
N THR A 96 9.33 -2.68 11.15
CA THR A 96 9.41 -4.15 11.11
C THR A 96 8.60 -4.75 9.97
N LEU A 97 9.23 -5.65 9.23
CA LEU A 97 8.60 -6.45 8.18
C LEU A 97 8.24 -7.84 8.72
N LYS A 98 7.02 -8.29 8.42
CA LYS A 98 6.56 -9.63 8.74
C LYS A 98 5.93 -10.27 7.51
N ILE A 99 6.21 -11.55 7.33
CA ILE A 99 5.55 -12.41 6.34
C ILE A 99 4.62 -13.34 7.11
N PRO A 100 3.30 -13.08 7.12
CA PRO A 100 2.34 -13.92 7.82
C PRO A 100 2.25 -15.30 7.17
N LYS A 101 2.34 -16.36 7.99
CA LYS A 101 2.17 -17.74 7.55
C LYS A 101 0.68 -18.07 7.46
N ILE A 102 0.05 -17.74 6.34
CA ILE A 102 -1.35 -18.05 6.08
C ILE A 102 -1.41 -19.33 5.27
N GLN A 103 -1.99 -20.38 5.84
CA GLN A 103 -2.11 -21.68 5.19
C GLN A 103 -3.17 -21.65 4.09
N GLY A 104 -2.92 -22.35 2.99
CA GLY A 104 -3.88 -22.47 1.89
C GLY A 104 -4.00 -21.24 1.00
N LEU A 105 -3.11 -20.25 1.14
CA LEU A 105 -3.05 -19.14 0.19
C LEU A 105 -2.63 -19.67 -1.19
N PRO A 106 -3.37 -19.34 -2.26
CA PRO A 106 -2.93 -19.61 -3.62
C PRO A 106 -1.69 -18.77 -3.95
N SER A 107 -0.81 -19.29 -4.81
CA SER A 107 0.31 -18.52 -5.36
C SER A 107 -0.17 -17.59 -6.49
N ASN A 108 -0.98 -16.60 -6.15
CA ASN A 108 -1.52 -15.61 -7.09
C ASN A 108 -1.53 -14.20 -6.49
N ARG A 109 -1.94 -13.21 -7.28
CA ARG A 109 -2.08 -11.83 -6.78
C ARG A 109 -3.23 -11.73 -5.80
N PHE A 110 -2.99 -11.04 -4.70
CA PHE A 110 -4.03 -10.76 -3.72
C PHE A 110 -4.71 -9.43 -4.00
N THR A 111 -6.01 -9.40 -3.71
CA THR A 111 -6.81 -8.17 -3.62
C THR A 111 -7.52 -8.18 -2.27
N SER A 112 -7.85 -7.01 -1.76
CA SER A 112 -8.59 -6.88 -0.50
C SER A 112 -10.00 -6.36 -0.77
N ASN A 113 -10.92 -6.79 0.08
CA ASN A 113 -12.25 -6.19 0.20
C ASN A 113 -12.47 -5.92 1.69
N VAL A 114 -12.91 -4.71 2.03
CA VAL A 114 -13.30 -4.38 3.40
C VAL A 114 -14.77 -4.73 3.55
N TYR A 115 -15.08 -5.66 4.45
CA TYR A 115 -16.44 -6.03 4.78
C TYR A 115 -16.87 -5.26 6.04
N VAL A 116 -18.03 -4.61 5.95
CA VAL A 116 -18.67 -3.90 7.06
C VAL A 116 -20.04 -4.55 7.25
N GLU A 117 -20.27 -5.17 8.40
CA GLU A 117 -21.58 -5.73 8.75
C GLU A 117 -22.61 -4.62 8.91
N SER A 118 -23.76 -4.78 8.26
CA SER A 118 -24.94 -3.97 8.57
C SER A 118 -25.71 -4.63 9.70
N LEU A 119 -26.14 -3.84 10.70
CA LEU A 119 -27.04 -4.30 11.77
C LEU A 119 -28.49 -4.51 11.30
N THR A 120 -28.76 -4.40 10.01
CA THR A 120 -30.05 -4.77 9.43
C THR A 120 -30.04 -6.27 9.11
N SER A 121 -30.89 -7.05 9.78
CA SER A 121 -31.19 -8.42 9.35
C SER A 121 -31.73 -8.43 7.91
N PRO A 122 -31.42 -9.46 7.10
CA PRO A 122 -32.07 -9.72 5.81
C PRO A 122 -33.59 -9.88 5.91
#